data_AF-A0AAW0KCK5-F1
#
_entry.id   AF-A0AAW0KCK5-F1
#
_cell.length_a   1.000
_cell.length_b   1.000
_cell.length_c   1.000
_cell.angle_alpha   90.00
_cell.angle_beta   90.00
_cell.angle_gamma   90.00
#
_symmetry.space_group_name_H-M   'P 1'
#
loop_
_entity.id
_entity.type
_entity.pdbx_description
1 polymer ?
#
loop_
_entity_poly.entity_id
_entity_poly.type
_entity_poly.pdbx_seq_one_letter_code
_entity_poly.pdbx_strand_id
1 'polypeptide(L)'
;MISIGISNVKAADETDLCISIQNMRLLRTLVIKVTNEEETLRMEALSSPPANLQKLYFTRKLEKVPQWFRSLQSLTYLQLHWSRLEEDLLPHIAALPNWEVLRIPFLV
;
A
#
# COMPACT_ATOMS: atom_id res chain seq x y z
N MET A 1 -4.92 5.01 -17.87
CA MET A 1 -4.56 4.95 -16.43
C MET A 1 -3.30 4.11 -16.31
N ILE A 2 -2.23 4.59 -15.66
CA ILE A 2 -0.99 3.80 -15.50
C ILE A 2 -1.11 2.97 -14.23
N SER A 3 -0.99 1.66 -14.39
CA SER A 3 -1.18 0.67 -13.34
C SER A 3 -0.01 -0.30 -13.33
N ILE A 4 0.51 -0.61 -12.15
CA ILE A 4 1.49 -1.68 -11.97
C ILE A 4 0.97 -2.69 -10.96
N GLY A 5 1.14 -3.96 -11.28
CA GLY A 5 0.84 -5.07 -10.39
C GLY A 5 2.08 -5.92 -10.21
N ILE A 6 2.49 -6.10 -8.96
CA ILE A 6 3.68 -6.84 -8.60
C ILE A 6 3.24 -7.95 -7.64
N SER A 7 3.52 -9.17 -8.03
CA SER A 7 3.22 -10.37 -7.26
C SER A 7 4.48 -11.10 -6.89
N ASN A 8 4.36 -11.96 -5.89
CA ASN A 8 5.47 -12.73 -5.35
C ASN A 8 6.62 -11.84 -4.81
N VAL A 9 6.27 -10.69 -4.24
CA VAL A 9 7.25 -9.81 -3.60
C VAL A 9 7.78 -10.49 -2.35
N LYS A 10 9.10 -10.53 -2.20
CA LYS A 10 9.76 -11.00 -0.99
C LYS A 10 10.23 -9.83 -0.13
N ALA A 11 10.42 -10.07 1.17
CA ALA A 11 10.97 -9.06 2.08
C ALA A 11 12.36 -8.54 1.62
N ALA A 12 13.17 -9.41 0.99
CA ALA A 12 14.47 -9.03 0.45
C ALA A 12 14.39 -8.03 -0.71
N ASP A 13 13.27 -8.01 -1.44
CA ASP A 13 13.06 -7.12 -2.60
C ASP A 13 12.47 -5.75 -2.19
N GLU A 14 12.09 -5.59 -0.91
CA GLU A 14 11.31 -4.44 -0.43
C GLU A 14 11.97 -3.10 -0.72
N THR A 15 13.27 -2.98 -0.44
CA THR A 15 14.02 -1.73 -0.61
C THR A 15 14.06 -1.31 -2.07
N ASP A 16 14.46 -2.21 -2.96
CA ASP A 16 14.56 -1.93 -4.39
C ASP A 16 13.18 -1.67 -5.01
N LEU A 17 12.15 -2.38 -4.54
CA LEU A 17 10.77 -2.14 -4.91
C LEU A 17 10.32 -0.72 -4.52
N CYS A 18 10.59 -0.30 -3.29
CA CYS A 18 10.24 1.04 -2.82
C CYS A 18 10.93 2.13 -3.64
N ILE A 19 12.24 1.99 -3.89
CA ILE A 19 13.01 2.91 -4.73
C ILE A 19 12.41 2.97 -6.15
N SER A 20 12.03 1.82 -6.71
CA SER A 20 11.42 1.74 -8.03
C SER A 20 10.07 2.46 -8.08
N ILE A 21 9.18 2.22 -7.12
CA ILE A 21 7.86 2.86 -7.01
C ILE A 21 8.00 4.37 -6.87
N GLN A 22 8.94 4.86 -6.06
CA GLN A 22 9.19 6.28 -5.86
C GLN A 22 9.50 7.03 -7.17
N ASN A 23 10.13 6.36 -8.13
CA ASN A 23 10.47 6.94 -9.42
C ASN A 23 9.29 6.92 -10.43
N MET A 24 8.20 6.19 -10.14
CA MET A 24 7.03 6.08 -11.01
C MET A 24 6.02 7.23 -10.80
N ARG A 25 6.43 8.47 -11.11
CA ARG A 25 5.65 9.70 -10.84
C ARG A 25 4.26 9.76 -11.47
N LEU A 26 4.03 9.02 -12.55
CA LEU A 26 2.75 8.97 -13.27
C LEU A 26 1.85 7.79 -12.83
N LEU A 27 2.29 6.98 -11.87
CA LEU A 27 1.56 5.81 -11.39
C LEU A 27 0.24 6.23 -10.72
N ARG A 28 -0.86 5.59 -11.12
CA ARG A 28 -2.20 5.83 -10.56
C ARG A 28 -2.76 4.63 -9.81
N THR A 29 -2.37 3.42 -10.19
CA THR A 29 -2.77 2.18 -9.50
C THR A 29 -1.56 1.36 -9.14
N LEU A 30 -1.47 0.95 -7.88
CA LEU A 30 -0.45 0.05 -7.37
C LEU A 30 -1.12 -1.17 -6.75
N VAL A 31 -0.75 -2.36 -7.24
CA VAL A 31 -1.14 -3.64 -6.67
C VAL A 31 0.11 -4.38 -6.21
N ILE A 32 0.18 -4.69 -4.92
CA ILE A 32 1.25 -5.48 -4.32
C ILE A 32 0.66 -6.74 -3.72
N LYS A 33 1.17 -7.90 -4.15
CA LYS A 33 0.80 -9.22 -3.62
C LYS A 33 2.05 -9.91 -3.07
N VAL A 34 2.08 -10.12 -1.76
CA VAL A 34 3.18 -10.82 -1.07
C VAL A 34 3.06 -12.32 -1.31
N THR A 35 4.18 -13.05 -1.40
CA THR A 35 4.17 -14.49 -1.71
C THR A 35 3.75 -15.36 -0.53
N ASN A 36 4.37 -15.13 0.62
CA ASN A 36 4.36 -16.03 1.77
C ASN A 36 3.56 -15.41 2.94
N GLU A 37 2.80 -16.21 3.66
CA GLU A 37 2.01 -15.79 4.84
C GLU A 37 2.88 -15.38 6.02
N GLU A 38 4.11 -15.89 6.06
CA GLU A 38 5.11 -15.51 7.05
C GLU A 38 5.85 -14.22 6.66
N GLU A 39 5.93 -13.91 5.37
CA GLU A 39 6.63 -12.71 4.90
C GLU A 39 5.78 -11.46 5.08
N THR A 40 6.40 -10.45 5.66
CA THR A 40 5.82 -9.12 5.90
C THR A 40 6.56 -8.09 5.08
N LEU A 41 5.81 -7.18 4.47
CA LEU A 41 6.39 -5.96 3.91
C LEU A 41 6.13 -4.80 4.87
N ARG A 42 7.19 -4.04 5.20
CA ARG A 42 7.11 -2.81 5.99
C ARG A 42 6.95 -1.59 5.11
N MET A 43 7.50 -1.64 3.90
CA MET A 43 7.48 -0.57 2.90
C MET A 43 8.09 0.74 3.43
N GLU A 44 9.02 0.67 4.38
CA GLU A 44 9.58 1.87 5.07
C GLU A 44 10.58 2.64 4.19
N ALA A 45 11.22 1.96 3.24
CA ALA A 45 12.15 2.58 2.29
C ALA A 45 11.45 3.53 1.29
N LEU A 46 10.13 3.50 1.18
CA LEU A 46 9.38 4.40 0.31
C LEU A 46 9.23 5.77 0.98
N SER A 47 10.16 6.69 0.68
CA SER A 47 10.16 8.02 1.31
C SER A 47 8.98 8.91 0.86
N SER A 48 8.62 8.83 -0.43
CA SER A 48 7.48 9.55 -1.00
C SER A 48 6.76 8.65 -2.00
N PRO A 49 5.44 8.45 -1.86
CA PRO A 49 4.68 7.70 -2.84
C PRO A 49 4.43 8.58 -4.07
N PRO A 50 4.04 7.98 -5.22
CA PRO A 50 3.61 8.75 -6.38
C PRO A 50 2.43 9.67 -6.04
N ALA A 51 2.57 10.98 -6.30
CA ALA A 51 1.58 11.99 -5.92
C ALA A 51 0.19 11.76 -6.52
N ASN A 52 0.13 11.10 -7.69
CA ASN A 52 -1.10 10.81 -8.42
C ASN A 52 -1.66 9.40 -8.13
N LEU A 53 -1.16 8.72 -7.09
CA LEU A 53 -1.63 7.39 -6.74
C LEU A 53 -3.08 7.47 -6.24
N GLN A 54 -3.99 6.83 -6.97
CA GLN A 54 -5.43 6.84 -6.74
C GLN A 54 -5.93 5.54 -6.14
N LYS A 55 -5.34 4.42 -6.55
CA LYS A 55 -5.77 3.10 -6.10
C LYS A 55 -4.60 2.31 -5.55
N LEU A 56 -4.75 1.83 -4.32
CA LEU A 56 -3.77 1.03 -3.62
C LEU A 56 -4.38 -0.30 -3.19
N TYR A 57 -3.76 -1.39 -3.62
CA TYR A 57 -4.16 -2.74 -3.27
C TYR A 57 -2.98 -3.43 -2.61
N PHE A 58 -3.12 -3.74 -1.32
CA PHE A 58 -2.25 -4.71 -0.65
C PHE A 58 -3.00 -6.00 -0.47
N THR A 59 -2.40 -7.08 -0.92
CA THR A 59 -2.86 -8.43 -0.64
C THR A 59 -1.82 -9.11 0.24
N ARG A 60 -2.28 -9.60 1.39
CA ARG A 60 -1.56 -10.21 2.53
C ARG A 60 -0.96 -9.20 3.52
N LYS A 61 0.01 -9.66 4.31
CA LYS A 61 0.44 -9.12 5.61
C LYS A 61 1.23 -7.82 5.47
N LEU A 62 0.56 -6.70 5.77
CA LEU A 62 1.19 -5.44 6.15
C LEU A 62 1.29 -5.43 7.68
N GLU A 63 2.50 -5.29 8.23
CA GLU A 63 2.74 -5.37 9.69
C GLU A 63 2.27 -4.10 10.41
N LYS A 64 2.53 -2.93 9.79
CA LYS A 64 2.22 -1.60 10.32
C LYS A 64 1.81 -0.66 9.19
N VAL A 65 1.12 0.43 9.52
CA VAL A 65 0.81 1.46 8.52
C VAL A 65 2.10 2.25 8.21
N PRO A 66 2.57 2.27 6.96
CA PRO A 66 3.79 2.99 6.63
C PRO A 66 3.62 4.50 6.79
N GLN A 67 4.68 5.22 7.17
CA GLN A 67 4.61 6.67 7.41
C GLN A 67 4.15 7.46 6.18
N TRP A 68 4.54 7.01 4.98
CA TRP A 68 4.15 7.62 3.72
C TRP A 68 2.64 7.49 3.42
N PHE A 69 1.90 6.64 4.13
CA PHE A 69 0.47 6.45 3.89
C PHE A 69 -0.32 7.77 4.01
N ARG A 70 0.02 8.62 4.99
CA ARG A 70 -0.62 9.93 5.21
C ARG A 70 -0.34 10.93 4.08
N SER A 71 0.66 10.68 3.25
CA SER A 71 1.01 11.54 2.12
C SER A 71 0.22 11.24 0.83
N LEU A 72 -0.67 10.24 0.85
CA LEU A 72 -1.47 9.80 -0.29
C LEU A 72 -2.67 10.73 -0.59
N GLN A 73 -2.38 11.96 -1.03
CA GLN A 73 -3.38 13.01 -1.24
C GLN A 73 -4.42 12.69 -2.33
N SER A 74 -4.08 11.83 -3.29
CA SER A 74 -4.96 11.49 -4.43
C SER A 74 -5.69 10.16 -4.28
N LEU A 75 -5.53 9.47 -3.13
CA LEU A 75 -6.03 8.11 -2.95
C LEU A 75 -7.55 8.10 -2.80
N THR A 76 -8.24 7.45 -3.73
CA THR A 76 -9.70 7.29 -3.73
C THR A 76 -10.14 5.87 -3.37
N TYR A 77 -9.26 4.89 -3.58
CA TYR A 77 -9.56 3.48 -3.33
C TYR A 77 -8.43 2.80 -2.56
N LEU A 78 -8.79 2.18 -1.43
CA LEU A 78 -7.90 1.33 -0.65
C LEU A 78 -8.51 -0.06 -0.48
N GLN A 79 -7.71 -1.08 -0.79
CA GLN A 79 -8.04 -2.45 -0.44
C GLN A 79 -6.87 -3.12 0.25
N LEU A 80 -7.16 -3.65 1.45
CA LEU A 80 -6.22 -4.40 2.27
C LEU A 80 -6.83 -5.78 2.50
N HIS A 81 -6.37 -6.77 1.76
CA HIS A 81 -6.90 -8.13 1.83
C HIS A 81 -5.94 -9.01 2.63
N TRP A 82 -6.40 -9.74 3.66
CA TRP A 82 -5.57 -10.64 4.48
C TRP A 82 -4.40 -9.96 5.22
N SER A 83 -4.56 -8.70 5.62
CA SER A 83 -3.60 -8.03 6.49
C SER A 83 -3.86 -8.37 7.95
N ARG A 84 -2.90 -9.02 8.63
CA ARG A 84 -2.89 -9.12 10.11
C ARG A 84 -2.36 -7.83 10.72
N LEU A 85 -2.93 -6.71 10.30
CA LEU A 85 -2.49 -5.41 10.78
C LEU A 85 -2.94 -5.25 12.23
N GLU A 86 -1.99 -5.07 13.14
CA GLU A 86 -2.29 -4.90 14.57
C GLU A 86 -2.70 -3.46 14.90
N GLU A 87 -2.39 -2.51 14.02
CA GLU A 87 -2.70 -1.09 14.16
C GLU A 87 -4.07 -0.72 13.59
N ASP A 88 -4.77 0.22 14.24
CA ASP A 88 -5.99 0.80 13.72
C ASP A 88 -5.72 1.70 12.49
N LEU A 89 -6.29 1.31 11.35
CA LEU A 89 -6.20 2.04 10.09
C LEU A 89 -7.13 3.25 10.03
N LEU A 90 -8.21 3.27 10.80
CA LEU A 90 -9.24 4.29 10.67
C LEU A 90 -8.69 5.71 10.86
N PRO A 91 -7.82 6.01 11.85
CA PRO A 91 -7.22 7.33 12.00
C PRO A 91 -6.35 7.73 10.80
N HIS A 92 -5.66 6.75 10.20
CA HIS A 92 -4.79 6.97 9.04
C HIS A 92 -5.59 7.28 7.78
N ILE A 93 -6.71 6.59 7.59
CA ILE A 93 -7.61 6.79 6.45
C ILE A 93 -8.39 8.09 6.61
N ALA A 94 -8.90 8.38 7.81
CA ALA A 94 -9.64 9.61 8.10
C ALA A 94 -8.81 10.88 7.86
N ALA A 95 -7.48 10.79 7.98
CA ALA A 95 -6.57 11.90 7.69
C ALA A 95 -6.34 12.14 6.18
N LEU A 96 -6.79 11.25 5.29
CA LEU A 96 -6.64 11.42 3.85
C LEU A 96 -7.73 12.35 3.30
N PRO A 97 -7.39 13.24 2.36
CA PRO A 97 -8.33 14.26 1.88
C PRO A 97 -9.40 13.73 0.90
N ASN A 98 -9.15 12.62 0.19
CA ASN A 98 -9.92 12.23 -1.01
C ASN A 98 -10.36 10.75 -1.05
N TRP A 99 -10.55 10.07 0.08
CA TRP A 99 -10.90 8.65 0.06
C TRP A 99 -12.41 8.42 -0.15
N GLU A 100 -12.76 7.57 -1.12
CA GLU A 100 -14.17 7.26 -1.46
C GLU A 100 -14.57 5.85 -1.04
N VAL A 101 -13.64 4.88 -1.13
CA VAL A 101 -13.93 3.46 -0.89
C VAL A 101 -12.81 2.80 -0.10
N LEU A 102 -13.17 2.22 1.04
CA LEU A 102 -12.34 1.32 1.84
C LEU A 102 -12.91 -0.10 1.75
N ARG A 103 -12.08 -1.07 1.34
CA ARG A 103 -12.43 -2.49 1.39
C ARG A 103 -11.44 -3.27 2.25
N ILE A 104 -11.92 -3.74 3.40
CA ILE A 104 -11.23 -4.70 4.27
C ILE A 104 -12.04 -6.00 4.24
N PRO A 105 -11.76 -6.91 3.31
CA PRO A 105 -12.41 -8.22 3.30
C PRO A 105 -11.92 -9.04 4.50
N PHE A 106 -12.86 -9.31 5.41
CA PHE A 106 -12.77 -10.16 6.60
C PHE A 106 -12.08 -9.54 7.83
N LEU A 107 -12.86 -8.83 8.66
CA LEU A 107 -12.68 -8.82 10.10
C LEU A 107 -13.44 -10.03 10.66
N VAL A 108 -12.73 -11.04 11.14
CA VAL A 108 -13.24 -12.07 12.07
C VAL A 108 -12.17 -12.35 13.10
#